data_AF-A0A7X3ZCB0-F1
#
_entry.id   AF-A0A7X3ZCB0-F1
#
_cell.length_a   1.000
_cell.length_b   1.000
_cell.length_c   1.000
_cell.angle_alpha   90.00
_cell.angle_beta   90.00
_cell.angle_gamma   90.00
#
_symmetry.space_group_name_H-M   'P 1'
#
loop_
_entity.id
_entity.type
_entity.pdbx_description
1 polymer ?
#
loop_
_entity_poly.entity_id
_entity_poly.type
_entity_poly.pdbx_seq_one_letter_code
_entity_poly.pdbx_strand_id
1 'polypeptide(L)' 'ALLPKTATVRFEVLNPVKRPVMADADGRPVRDVAAVEVRSEPAVRHRILFDPGHGLEERLIREQ' A
#
# COMPACT_ATOMS: atom_id res chain seq x y z
N ALA A 1 -11.16 6.79 7.21
CA ALA A 1 -11.35 5.91 8.39
C ALA A 1 -10.15 4.98 8.51
N LEU A 2 -9.75 4.61 9.72
CA LEU A 2 -8.75 3.56 9.93
C LEU A 2 -9.46 2.20 9.97
N LEU A 3 -8.89 1.20 9.30
CA LEU A 3 -9.42 -0.16 9.28
C LEU A 3 -8.55 -1.09 10.14
N PRO A 4 -9.12 -2.15 10.73
CA PRO A 4 -8.33 -3.18 11.40
C PRO A 4 -7.31 -3.80 10.43
N LYS A 5 -6.13 -4.18 10.92
CA LYS A 5 -5.06 -4.81 10.11
C LYS A 5 -5.51 -6.08 9.37
N THR A 6 -6.46 -6.80 9.95
CA THR A 6 -7.05 -8.03 9.41
C THR A 6 -8.12 -7.78 8.35
N ALA A 7 -8.51 -6.53 8.10
CA ALA A 7 -9.49 -6.20 7.08
C ALA A 7 -8.94 -6.55 5.70
N THR A 8 -9.84 -7.01 4.83
CA THR A 8 -9.61 -7.13 3.39
C THR A 8 -10.40 -6.03 2.70
N VAL A 9 -9.72 -5.23 1.89
CA VAL A 9 -10.33 -4.12 1.15
C VAL A 9 -10.37 -4.48 -0.32
N ARG A 10 -11.56 -4.40 -0.93
CA ARG A 10 -11.75 -4.68 -2.34
C ARG A 10 -12.21 -3.42 -3.07
N PHE A 11 -11.51 -3.08 -4.15
CA PHE A 11 -11.91 -2.05 -5.10
C PHE A 11 -12.43 -2.73 -6.36
N GLU A 12 -13.58 -2.28 -6.85
CA GLU A 12 -14.15 -2.74 -8.13
C GLU A 12 -14.18 -1.57 -9.10
N VAL A 13 -13.64 -1.78 -10.30
CA VAL A 13 -13.59 -0.74 -11.32
C VAL A 13 -14.91 -0.75 -12.07
N LEU A 14 -15.69 0.31 -11.89
CA LEU A 14 -16.97 0.47 -12.59
C LEU A 14 -16.73 0.90 -14.04
N ASN A 15 -17.30 0.13 -14.98
CA ASN A 15 -17.16 0.35 -16.43
C ASN A 15 -15.69 0.40 -16.91
N PRO A 16 -14.89 -0.66 -16.70
CA PRO A 16 -13.43 -0.63 -16.91
C PRO A 16 -13.02 -0.32 -18.36
N VAL A 17 -13.85 -0.72 -19.35
CA VAL A 17 -13.61 -0.40 -20.76
C VAL A 17 -13.73 1.10 -21.04
N LYS A 18 -14.69 1.78 -20.40
CA LYS A 18 -14.91 3.23 -20.57
C LYS A 18 -14.02 4.06 -19.67
N ARG A 19 -13.54 3.47 -18.56
CA ARG A 19 -12.76 4.12 -17.50
C ARG A 19 -11.63 3.16 -17.11
N PRO A 20 -10.60 3.02 -17.95
CA PRO A 20 -9.48 2.15 -17.63
C PRO A 20 -8.73 2.71 -16.42
N VAL A 21 -8.37 1.81 -15.50
CA VAL A 21 -7.62 2.12 -14.28
C VAL A 21 -6.37 1.26 -14.25
N MET A 22 -5.30 1.81 -13.70
CA MET A 22 -4.04 1.12 -13.42
C MET A 22 -3.91 0.93 -11.90
N ALA A 23 -3.41 -0.22 -11.49
CA ALA A 23 -2.91 -0.44 -10.14
C ALA A 23 -1.39 -0.59 -10.18
N ASP A 24 -0.70 0.01 -9.22
CA ASP A 24 0.77 -0.11 -9.08
C ASP A 24 1.10 -0.40 -7.62
N ALA A 25 1.98 -1.36 -7.40
CA ALA A 25 2.58 -1.68 -6.12
C ALA A 25 4.06 -1.99 -6.33
N ASP A 26 4.93 -1.35 -5.55
CA ASP A 26 6.40 -1.52 -5.61
C ASP A 26 6.99 -1.32 -7.02
N GLY A 27 6.41 -0.41 -7.82
CA GLY A 27 6.86 -0.12 -9.19
C GLY A 27 6.51 -1.22 -10.20
N ARG A 28 5.52 -2.07 -9.88
CA ARG A 28 5.01 -3.13 -10.76
C ARG A 28 3.60 -2.76 -11.22
N PRO A 29 3.47 -2.04 -12.35
CA PRO A 29 2.16 -1.60 -12.83
C PRO A 29 1.38 -2.73 -13.49
N VAL A 30 0.07 -2.75 -13.22
CA VAL A 30 -0.93 -3.58 -13.90
C VAL A 30 -1.98 -2.65 -14.53
N ARG A 31 -2.15 -2.76 -15.85
CA ARG A 31 -3.10 -1.96 -16.62
C ARG A 31 -4.45 -2.67 -16.75
N ASP A 32 -5.49 -1.90 -17.07
CA ASP A 32 -6.84 -2.39 -17.36
C ASP A 32 -7.43 -3.30 -16.27
N VAL A 33 -7.26 -2.86 -15.02
CA VAL A 33 -7.67 -3.64 -13.84
C VAL A 33 -9.19 -3.66 -13.70
N ALA A 34 -9.75 -4.85 -13.45
CA ALA A 34 -11.18 -4.99 -13.14
C ALA A 34 -11.48 -4.87 -11.64
N ALA A 35 -10.58 -5.38 -10.79
CA ALA A 35 -10.68 -5.28 -9.34
C ALA A 35 -9.30 -5.37 -8.67
N VAL A 36 -9.19 -4.80 -7.47
CA VAL A 36 -8.00 -4.88 -6.61
C VAL A 36 -8.44 -5.39 -5.25
N GLU A 37 -7.73 -6.39 -4.71
CA GLU A 37 -7.91 -6.85 -3.34
C GLU A 37 -6.64 -6.58 -2.53
N VAL A 38 -6.81 -5.92 -1.38
CA VAL A 38 -5.72 -5.52 -0.49
C VAL A 38 -5.92 -6.20 0.86
N ARG A 39 -4.91 -6.95 1.30
CA ARG A 39 -4.86 -7.63 2.61
C ARG A 39 -3.45 -7.58 3.19
N SER A 40 -3.35 -7.65 4.50
CA SER A 40 -2.05 -7.83 5.17
C SER A 40 -1.55 -9.27 4.97
N GLU A 41 -0.28 -9.44 4.60
CA GLU A 41 0.39 -10.76 4.55
C GLU A 41 1.32 -10.94 5.77
N PRO A 42 0.88 -11.63 6.84
CA PRO A 42 1.63 -11.72 8.09
C PRO A 42 2.90 -12.59 8.01
N ALA A 43 3.06 -13.40 6.95
CA ALA A 43 4.28 -14.17 6.72
C ALA A 43 5.44 -13.29 6.21
N VAL A 44 5.14 -12.16 5.56
CA VAL A 44 6.16 -11.22 5.06
C VAL A 44 6.61 -10.32 6.21
N ARG A 45 7.91 -10.35 6.52
CA ARG A 45 8.52 -9.55 7.59
C ARG A 45 9.80 -8.90 7.09
N HIS A 46 9.92 -7.60 7.30
CA HIS A 46 11.13 -6.85 7.02
C HIS A 46 11.81 -6.49 8.35
N ARG A 47 13.14 -6.63 8.39
CA ARG A 47 13.94 -6.11 9.49
C ARG A 47 14.45 -4.74 9.09
N ILE A 48 13.86 -3.70 9.68
CA ILE A 48 14.31 -2.33 9.50
C ILE A 48 15.41 -2.07 10.53
N LEU A 49 16.56 -1.58 10.07
CA LEU A 49 17.66 -1.15 10.93
C LEU A 49 17.55 0.35 11.16
N PHE A 50 17.73 0.76 12.40
CA PHE A 50 17.76 2.16 12.79
C PHE A 50 19.06 2.42 13.54
N ASP A 51 19.65 3.58 13.29
CA ASP A 51 20.76 4.06 14.11
C ASP A 51 20.18 4.61 15.43
N PRO A 52 20.75 4.23 16.59
CA PRO A 52 20.35 4.80 17.86
C PRO A 52 20.43 6.33 17.83
N GLY A 53 19.33 6.99 18.22
CA GLY A 53 19.21 8.45 18.18
C GLY A 53 18.76 9.05 16.85
N HIS A 54 18.64 8.26 15.77
CA HIS A 54 18.18 8.71 14.44
C HIS A 54 16.98 7.89 13.96
N GLY A 55 15.94 7.84 14.79
CA GLY A 55 14.72 7.08 14.52
C GLY A 55 13.82 7.71 13.45
N LEU A 56 12.79 6.97 13.04
CA LEU A 56 11.80 7.43 12.06
C LEU A 56 11.12 8.74 12.49
N GLU A 57 10.92 8.93 13.79
CA GLU A 57 10.26 10.08 14.40
C GLU A 57 11.08 11.38 14.19
N GLU A 58 12.41 11.29 14.30
CA GLU A 58 13.29 12.44 14.04
C GLU A 58 13.31 12.82 12.55
N ARG A 59 13.24 11.81 11.65
CA ARG A 59 13.10 12.06 10.20
C ARG A 59 11.77 12.72 9.85
N LEU A 60 10.67 12.28 10.47
CA LEU A 60 9.34 12.82 10.22
C LEU A 60 9.23 14.31 10.60
N ILE A 61 9.96 14.74 11.64
CA ILE A 61 10.02 16.14 12.10
C ILE A 61 10.90 17.00 11.19
N ARG A 62 12.00 16.45 10.64
CA ARG A 62 12.93 17.20 9.78
C ARG A 62 12.45 17.37 8.34
N GLU A 63 11.58 16.49 7.84
CA GLU A 63 11.04 16.54 6.46
C GLU A 63 9.75 17.36 6.31
N GLN A 64 9.21 17.96 7.39
CA GLN A 64 8.07 18.90 7.34
C GLN A 64 8.48 20.37 7.33
#